data_AF-A0A7L0LPV0-F1
#
_entry.id   AF-A0A7L0LPV0-F1
#
_cell.length_a   1.000
_cell.length_b   1.000
_cell.length_c   1.000
_cell.angle_alpha   90.00
_cell.angle_beta   90.00
_cell.angle_gamma   90.00
#
_symmetry.space_group_name_H-M   'P 1'
#
loop_
_entity.id
_entity.type
_entity.pdbx_description
1 polymer ?
#
loop_
_entity_poly.entity_id
_entity_poly.type
_entity_poly.pdbx_seq_one_letter_code
_entity_poly.pdbx_strand_id
1 'polypeptide(L)' 'QVAIKIMSLEEEMSEELAANEILAMRDNRSPNIVTYLDSYLVDAELWLAMEFMDGGTLFDVLRAVYLEEGHIGAVCRE' A
#
# COMPACT_ATOMS: atom_id res chain seq x y z
N GLN A 1 12.11 -8.67 4.58
CA GLN A 1 11.32 -9.01 3.38
C GLN A 1 10.66 -7.73 2.90
N VAL A 2 10.32 -7.60 1.61
CA VAL A 2 9.68 -6.40 1.02
C VAL A 2 8.50 -6.80 0.15
N ALA A 3 7.51 -5.92 0.00
CA ALA A 3 6.45 -6.06 -0.99
C ALA A 3 6.82 -5.24 -2.24
N ILE A 4 6.50 -5.79 -3.42
CA ILE A 4 6.68 -5.10 -4.71
C ILE A 4 5.30 -4.97 -5.36
N LYS A 5 4.86 -3.73 -5.58
CA LYS A 5 3.69 -3.42 -6.41
C LYS A 5 4.17 -3.03 -7.81
N ILE A 6 3.66 -3.71 -8.82
CA ILE A 6 3.98 -3.46 -10.24
C ILE A 6 2.79 -2.74 -10.88
N MET A 7 3.06 -1.63 -11.56
CA MET A 7 2.05 -0.79 -12.21
C MET A 7 2.44 -0.53 -13.66
N SER A 8 1.52 -0.82 -14.58
CA SER A 8 1.68 -0.46 -15.99
C SER A 8 1.50 1.05 -16.17
N LEU A 9 2.33 1.65 -17.03
CA LEU A 9 2.30 3.08 -17.36
C LEU A 9 1.80 3.35 -18.79
N GLU A 10 1.02 2.43 -19.38
CA GLU A 10 0.58 2.54 -20.77
C GLU A 10 -0.31 3.77 -21.07
N GLU A 11 -0.99 4.32 -20.06
CA GLU A 11 -1.89 5.47 -20.18
C GLU A 11 -1.41 6.65 -19.33
N GLU A 12 -1.55 7.88 -19.83
CA GLU A 12 -1.14 9.12 -19.14
C GLU A 12 -1.80 9.27 -17.74
N MET A 13 -3.06 8.84 -17.62
CA MET A 13 -3.77 8.80 -16.34
C MET A 13 -3.13 7.82 -15.34
N SER A 14 -2.53 6.73 -15.82
CA SER A 14 -1.83 5.75 -14.98
C SER A 14 -0.51 6.30 -14.45
N GLU A 15 0.20 7.10 -15.24
CA GLU A 15 1.41 7.80 -14.80
C GLU A 15 1.11 8.82 -13.68
N GLU A 16 0.05 9.61 -13.83
CA GLU A 16 -0.35 10.58 -12.80
C GLU A 16 -0.76 9.89 -11.50
N LEU A 17 -1.55 8.81 -11.57
CA LEU A 17 -1.94 8.02 -10.40
C LEU A 17 -0.73 7.39 -9.70
N ALA A 18 0.19 6.81 -10.47
CA ALA A 18 1.42 6.23 -9.95
C ALA A 18 2.31 7.27 -9.25
N ALA A 19 2.45 8.46 -9.85
CA ALA A 19 3.21 9.56 -9.25
C ALA A 19 2.55 10.01 -7.93
N ASN A 20 1.23 10.14 -7.92
CA ASN A 20 0.46 10.50 -6.72
C ASN A 20 0.65 9.48 -5.59
N GLU A 21 0.65 8.17 -5.89
CA GLU A 21 0.92 7.14 -4.89
C GLU A 21 2.32 7.25 -4.28
N ILE A 22 3.36 7.43 -5.11
CA ILE A 22 4.73 7.59 -4.64
C ILE A 22 4.86 8.84 -3.76
N LEU A 23 4.34 9.98 -4.22
CA LEU A 23 4.41 11.24 -3.48
C LEU A 23 3.66 11.14 -2.14
N ALA A 24 2.46 10.55 -2.15
CA ALA A 24 1.66 10.37 -0.94
C ALA A 24 2.42 9.55 0.11
N MET A 25 3.02 8.42 -0.25
CA MET A 25 3.73 7.59 0.73
C MET A 25 5.11 8.14 1.12
N ARG A 26 5.84 8.75 0.18
CA ARG A 26 7.17 9.31 0.45
C ARG A 26 7.11 10.51 1.39
N ASP A 27 6.14 11.39 1.16
CA ASP A 27 6.04 12.66 1.86
C ASP A 27 5.25 12.53 3.18
N ASN A 28 4.42 11.48 3.33
CA ASN A 28 3.66 11.21 4.56
C ASN A 28 4.16 9.96 5.29
N ARG A 29 5.17 10.13 6.14
CA ARG A 29 5.65 9.06 7.03
C ARG A 29 4.86 9.03 8.34
N SER A 30 4.16 7.92 8.57
CA SER A 30 3.37 7.66 9.78
C SER A 30 3.45 6.16 10.11
N PRO A 31 3.40 5.76 11.39
CA PRO A 31 3.31 4.34 11.76
C PRO A 31 2.13 3.59 11.16
N ASN A 32 1.06 4.31 10.77
CA ASN A 32 -0.18 3.73 10.24
C ASN A 32 -0.30 3.88 8.71
N ILE A 33 0.78 4.30 8.04
CA ILE A 33 0.88 4.36 6.57
C ILE A 33 2.02 3.45 6.14
N VAL A 34 1.76 2.60 5.15
CA VAL A 34 2.75 1.69 4.58
C VAL A 34 3.97 2.48 4.09
N THR A 35 5.14 2.06 4.56
CA THR A 35 6.41 2.74 4.34
C THR A 35 6.90 2.51 2.91
N TYR A 36 7.07 3.62 2.19
CA TYR A 36 7.82 3.66 0.93
C TYR A 36 9.31 3.37 1.16
N LEU A 37 9.88 2.46 0.37
CA LEU A 37 11.32 2.18 0.37
C LEU A 37 12.01 2.77 -0.85
N ASP A 38 11.57 2.40 -2.05
CA ASP A 38 12.15 2.88 -3.31
C ASP A 38 11.22 2.61 -4.51
N SER A 39 11.55 3.14 -5.69
CA SER A 39 10.85 2.84 -6.95
C SER A 39 11.79 2.71 -8.14
N TYR A 40 11.41 1.87 -9.09
CA TYR A 40 12.21 1.52 -10.27
C TYR A 40 11.33 1.45 -11.51
N LEU A 41 11.85 1.92 -12.64
CA LEU A 41 11.22 1.72 -13.94
C LEU A 41 11.88 0.52 -14.63
N VAL A 42 11.11 -0.52 -14.90
CA VAL A 42 11.57 -1.79 -15.49
C VAL A 42 10.64 -2.16 -16.64
N ASP A 43 11.15 -2.27 -17.87
CA ASP A 43 10.36 -2.66 -19.05
C ASP A 43 9.04 -1.88 -19.23
N ALA A 44 9.08 -0.56 -18.98
CA ALA A 44 7.92 0.34 -19.00
C ALA A 44 6.86 0.10 -17.91
N GLU A 45 7.17 -0.72 -16.92
CA GLU A 45 6.40 -0.86 -15.68
C GLU A 45 7.10 -0.15 -14.52
N LEU A 46 6.31 0.50 -13.68
CA LEU A 46 6.79 1.07 -12.44
C LEU A 46 6.69 0.05 -11.32
N TRP A 47 7.82 -0.28 -10.73
CA TRP A 47 7.96 -1.18 -9.60
C TRP A 47 8.16 -0.35 -8.34
N LEU A 48 7.29 -0.57 -7.37
CA LEU A 48 7.26 0.14 -6.11
C LEU A 48 7.64 -0.81 -4.98
N ALA A 49 8.79 -0.57 -4.35
CA ALA A 49 9.24 -1.33 -3.19
C ALA A 49 8.72 -0.66 -1.92
N MET A 50 8.01 -1.45 -1.11
CA MET A 50 7.39 -1.00 0.15
C MET A 50 7.56 -2.04 1.25
N GLU A 51 7.29 -1.65 2.50
CA GLU A 51 7.30 -2.60 3.61
C GLU A 51 6.32 -3.75 3.38
N PHE A 52 6.70 -4.94 3.83
CA PHE A 52 5.86 -6.12 3.72
C PHE A 52 5.02 -6.27 4.99
N MET A 53 3.69 -6.23 4.82
CA MET A 53 2.72 -6.43 5.90
C MET A 53 2.31 -7.91 5.95
N ASP A 54 2.93 -8.68 6.84
CA ASP A 54 2.75 -10.14 6.94
C ASP A 54 1.38 -10.57 7.49
N GLY A 55 0.66 -9.66 8.13
CA GLY A 55 -0.71 -9.88 8.65
C GLY A 55 -1.80 -9.97 7.57
N GLY A 56 -1.49 -9.69 6.30
CA GLY A 56 -2.46 -9.69 5.21
C GLY A 56 -3.42 -8.49 5.26
N THR A 57 -4.56 -8.61 4.56
CA THR A 57 -5.52 -7.50 4.47
C THR A 57 -6.61 -7.60 5.52
N LEU A 58 -7.19 -6.45 5.91
CA LEU A 58 -8.39 -6.44 6.76
C LEU A 58 -9.56 -7.21 6.11
N PHE A 59 -9.64 -7.21 4.78
CA PHE A 59 -10.66 -7.97 4.06
C PHE A 59 -10.55 -9.48 4.30
N ASP A 60 -9.33 -10.02 4.34
CA ASP A 60 -9.11 -11.45 4.63
C ASP A 60 -9.56 -11.79 6.06
N VAL A 61 -9.29 -10.91 7.02
CA VAL A 61 -9.76 -11.07 8.40
C VAL A 61 -11.29 -11.06 8.47
N LEU A 62 -11.94 -10.11 7.79
CA LEU A 62 -13.41 -10.00 7.76
C LEU A 62 -14.09 -11.21 7.10
N ARG A 63 -13.39 -11.94 6.24
CA ARG A 63 -13.89 -13.20 5.66
C ARG A 63 -13.75 -14.39 6.60
N ALA A 64 -12.82 -14.34 7.54
CA ALA A 64 -12.53 -15.44 8.46
C ALA A 64 -13.30 -15.33 9.78
N VAL A 65 -13.51 -14.12 10.30
CA VAL A 65 -14.10 -13.88 11.62
C VAL A 65 -14.96 -12.62 11.65
N TYR A 66 -15.91 -12.56 12.59
CA TYR A 66 -16.61 -11.33 12.95
C TYR A 66 -15.76 -10.52 13.94
N LEU A 67 -15.57 -9.23 13.66
CA LEU A 67 -14.87 -8.33 14.56
C LEU A 67 -15.84 -7.80 15.64
N GLU A 68 -15.44 -7.93 16.89
CA GLU A 68 -16.11 -7.28 18.02
C GLU A 68 -15.91 -5.75 17.95
N GLU A 69 -16.81 -4.98 18.57
CA GLU A 69 -16.76 -3.51 18.57
C GLU A 69 -15.41 -2.96 19.06
N GLY A 70 -14.77 -3.64 20.02
CA GLY A 70 -13.43 -3.26 20.49
C GLY A 70 -12.35 -3.39 19.41
N HIS A 71 -12.41 -4.42 18.56
CA HIS A 71 -11.48 -4.59 17.44
C HIS A 71 -11.75 -3.57 16.34
N ILE A 72 -13.02 -3.31 16.02
CA ILE A 72 -13.41 -2.27 15.06
C ILE A 72 -12.91 -0.91 15.54
N GLY A 73 -13.14 -0.58 16.82
CA GLY A 73 -12.68 0.67 17.42
C GLY A 73 -11.16 0.82 17.42
N ALA A 74 -10.41 -0.28 17.57
CA ALA A 74 -8.95 -0.25 17.44
C ALA A 74 -8.54 0.08 15.99
N VAL A 75 -9.09 -0.63 14.99
CA VAL A 75 -8.79 -0.38 13.57
C VAL A 75 -9.15 1.05 13.16
N CYS A 76 -10.25 1.61 13.65
CA CYS A 76 -10.65 2.98 13.33
C CYS A 76 -9.79 4.07 14.01
N ARG A 77 -9.09 3.75 15.09
CA ARG A 77 -8.24 4.69 15.81
C ARG A 77 -6.87 4.81 15.17
N GLU A 78 -6.33 3.68 14.72
CA GLU A 78 -5.07 3.65 13.97
C GLU A 78 -5.25 4.27 12.59
#